data_AF-A0A5P2FXR9-F1
#
_entry.id   AF-A0A5P2FXR9-F1
#
_cell.length_a   1.000
_cell.length_b   1.000
_cell.length_c   1.000
_cell.angle_alpha   90.00
_cell.angle_beta   90.00
_cell.angle_gamma   90.00
#
_symmetry.space_group_name_H-M   'P 1'
#
loop_
_entity.id
_entity.type
_entity.pdbx_description
1 polymer ?
#
loop_
_entity_poly.entity_id
_entity_poly.type
_entity_poly.pdbx_seq_one_letter_code
_entity_poly.pdbx_strand_id
1 'polypeptide(L)'
;MKLTPTYLFKHSINILKYISYKIELIKFPVLKNMFRLSVIDLKVTLPENLTLCNPSILSTENGWKVIIRIHNTTIDKFGRNWTVHGPNLINKIWKINFDNNFAIQSSFEVSPELTNISAQLVQSGFEDGRIFKHGNNTYILSTTCNLELKVNTMILGQLEGKIHKIIKYITANNLNSTEKNWMPVVTTNLETEMAVIYSLHPLKIFNINTLEFIHANEYPIFNELERFSGSSQLVQYEDGYLAVIHKRNYAKHGGKFYIHKFIKFSKDLQIKKISKSFFLEKRQSVEFCGGMAIKNHRIVLSFGSMDKKAKLLEMKLAQVEKLFNEK
;
A
#
# COMPACT_ATOMS: atom_id res chain seq x y z
N MET A 1 6.19 -31.29 -40.59
CA MET A 1 5.42 -31.55 -39.36
C MET A 1 3.98 -31.05 -39.58
N LYS A 2 3.01 -31.93 -39.89
CA LYS A 2 1.61 -31.53 -40.12
C LYS A 2 0.92 -31.34 -38.77
N LEU A 3 0.48 -30.11 -38.47
CA LEU A 3 -0.28 -29.81 -37.25
C LEU A 3 -1.67 -30.46 -37.36
N THR A 4 -2.08 -31.20 -36.34
CA THR A 4 -3.38 -31.88 -36.33
C THR A 4 -4.53 -30.87 -36.13
N PRO A 5 -5.74 -31.14 -36.65
CA PRO A 5 -6.91 -30.27 -36.45
C PRO A 5 -7.24 -30.01 -34.97
N THR A 6 -7.01 -31.00 -34.10
CA THR A 6 -7.15 -30.88 -32.64
C THR A 6 -6.12 -29.93 -32.00
N TYR A 7 -4.90 -29.86 -32.54
CA TYR A 7 -3.89 -28.90 -32.11
C TYR A 7 -4.31 -27.47 -32.48
N LEU A 8 -4.76 -27.25 -33.71
CA LEU A 8 -5.24 -25.96 -34.20
C LEU A 8 -6.47 -25.47 -33.40
N PHE A 9 -7.41 -26.36 -33.08
CA PHE A 9 -8.59 -26.03 -32.28
C PHE A 9 -8.27 -25.69 -30.81
N LYS A 10 -7.37 -26.45 -30.16
CA LYS A 10 -6.92 -26.10 -28.80
C LYS A 10 -6.15 -24.77 -28.78
N HIS A 11 -5.35 -24.52 -29.81
CA HIS A 11 -4.58 -23.29 -29.94
C HIS A 11 -5.49 -22.07 -30.15
N SER A 12 -6.51 -22.17 -31.01
CA SER A 12 -7.48 -21.09 -31.22
C SER A 12 -8.30 -20.77 -29.96
N ILE A 13 -8.73 -21.77 -29.18
CA ILE A 13 -9.38 -21.56 -27.88
C ILE A 13 -8.45 -20.80 -26.92
N ASN A 14 -7.16 -21.14 -26.87
CA ASN A 14 -6.20 -20.46 -26.01
C ASN A 14 -5.99 -19.00 -26.42
N ILE A 15 -5.95 -18.71 -27.73
CA ILE A 15 -5.90 -17.36 -28.28
C ILE A 15 -7.16 -16.57 -27.90
N LEU A 16 -8.36 -17.12 -28.12
CA LEU A 16 -9.62 -16.45 -27.76
C LEU A 16 -9.70 -16.15 -26.26
N LYS A 17 -9.31 -17.11 -25.41
CA LYS A 17 -9.22 -16.88 -23.97
C LYS A 17 -8.21 -15.78 -23.65
N TYR A 18 -7.06 -15.72 -24.34
CA TYR A 18 -6.04 -14.69 -24.11
C TYR A 18 -6.53 -13.30 -24.52
N ILE A 19 -7.19 -13.20 -25.67
CA ILE A 19 -7.82 -11.97 -26.15
C ILE A 19 -8.88 -11.50 -25.16
N SER A 20 -9.79 -12.39 -24.72
CA SER A 20 -10.81 -12.07 -23.72
C SER A 20 -10.20 -11.51 -22.42
N TYR A 21 -9.14 -12.15 -21.91
CA TYR A 21 -8.39 -11.67 -20.74
C TYR A 21 -7.77 -10.27 -20.96
N LYS A 22 -7.21 -10.00 -22.14
CA LYS A 22 -6.67 -8.67 -22.47
C LYS A 22 -7.79 -7.63 -22.56
N ILE A 23 -8.93 -7.97 -23.13
CA ILE A 23 -10.11 -7.11 -23.20
C ILE A 23 -10.62 -6.78 -21.79
N GLU A 24 -10.70 -7.75 -20.90
CA GLU A 24 -11.10 -7.51 -19.50
C GLU A 24 -10.19 -6.50 -18.80
N LEU A 25 -8.87 -6.63 -19.00
CA LEU A 25 -7.92 -5.71 -18.38
C LEU A 25 -7.97 -4.30 -18.96
N ILE A 26 -8.30 -4.14 -20.24
CA ILE A 26 -8.44 -2.82 -20.88
C ILE A 26 -9.53 -1.99 -20.20
N LYS A 27 -10.55 -2.63 -19.61
CA LYS A 27 -11.66 -1.96 -18.91
C LYS A 27 -11.21 -1.12 -17.71
N PHE A 28 -10.10 -1.45 -17.07
CA PHE A 28 -9.58 -0.67 -15.95
C PHE A 28 -8.76 0.51 -16.47
N PRO A 29 -9.03 1.77 -16.13
CA PRO A 29 -8.18 2.88 -16.54
C PRO A 29 -6.77 2.77 -15.95
N VAL A 30 -5.79 3.36 -16.64
CA VAL A 30 -4.48 3.68 -16.07
C VAL A 30 -4.51 5.15 -15.72
N LEU A 31 -4.44 5.51 -14.44
CA LEU A 31 -4.67 6.89 -13.98
C LEU A 31 -3.72 7.88 -14.67
N LYS A 32 -2.43 7.53 -14.76
CA LYS A 32 -1.43 8.31 -15.51
C LYS A 32 -1.91 8.69 -16.91
N ASN A 33 -2.46 7.73 -17.66
CA ASN A 33 -2.86 7.96 -19.05
C ASN A 33 -4.23 8.63 -19.14
N MET A 34 -5.21 8.17 -18.35
CA MET A 34 -6.58 8.69 -18.32
C MET A 34 -6.62 10.18 -18.02
N PHE A 35 -5.76 10.63 -17.10
CA PHE A 35 -5.74 12.02 -16.64
C PHE A 35 -4.48 12.79 -17.07
N ARG A 36 -3.62 12.20 -17.91
CA ARG A 36 -2.35 12.79 -18.39
C ARG A 36 -1.47 13.31 -17.24
N LEU A 37 -1.33 12.48 -16.20
CA LEU A 37 -0.63 12.85 -14.98
C LEU A 37 0.88 12.66 -15.13
N SER A 38 1.63 13.53 -14.48
CA SER A 38 3.07 13.36 -14.30
C SER A 38 3.34 12.39 -13.14
N VAL A 39 4.38 11.57 -13.30
CA VAL A 39 4.89 10.68 -12.26
C VAL A 39 6.27 11.14 -11.85
N ILE A 40 6.47 11.32 -10.55
CA ILE A 40 7.74 11.74 -9.97
C ILE A 40 8.43 10.48 -9.45
N ASP A 41 9.54 10.09 -10.07
CA ASP A 41 10.40 9.02 -9.54
C ASP A 41 11.22 9.57 -8.36
N LEU A 42 11.07 8.96 -7.18
CA LEU A 42 11.85 9.32 -6.01
C LEU A 42 13.26 8.74 -6.16
N LYS A 43 14.27 9.60 -6.04
CA LYS A 43 15.68 9.23 -6.16
C LYS A 43 16.43 9.70 -4.94
N VAL A 44 17.07 8.77 -4.25
CA VAL A 44 18.05 9.03 -3.20
C VAL A 44 19.28 8.18 -3.48
N THR A 45 20.45 8.68 -3.08
CA THR A 45 21.68 7.90 -3.13
C THR A 45 21.60 6.80 -2.08
N LEU A 46 21.69 5.54 -2.52
CA LEU A 46 21.65 4.37 -1.66
C LEU A 46 23.02 3.68 -1.61
N PRO A 47 23.31 2.96 -0.53
CA PRO A 47 24.40 1.97 -0.53
C PRO A 47 24.23 0.94 -1.66
N GLU A 48 25.34 0.35 -2.09
CA GLU A 48 25.33 -0.71 -3.11
C GLU A 48 24.38 -1.87 -2.74
N ASN A 49 23.74 -2.47 -3.74
CA ASN A 49 22.82 -3.61 -3.60
C ASN A 49 21.53 -3.35 -2.81
N LEU A 50 21.24 -2.10 -2.45
CA LEU A 50 19.96 -1.69 -1.87
C LEU A 50 19.07 -1.01 -2.91
N THR A 51 17.77 -1.24 -2.77
CA THR A 51 16.74 -0.68 -3.64
C THR A 51 15.65 -0.04 -2.79
N LEU A 52 15.00 1.00 -3.34
CA LEU A 52 13.91 1.72 -2.71
C LEU A 52 12.55 1.34 -3.32
N CYS A 53 11.53 1.19 -2.49
CA CYS A 53 10.15 0.95 -2.93
C CYS A 53 9.10 1.38 -1.88
N ASN A 54 7.83 1.17 -2.25
CA ASN A 54 6.65 1.25 -1.39
C ASN A 54 6.61 2.44 -0.42
N PRO A 55 6.70 3.69 -0.93
CA PRO A 55 6.67 4.88 -0.10
C PRO A 55 5.29 5.14 0.50
N SER A 56 5.26 5.79 1.64
CA SER A 56 4.06 6.38 2.24
C SER A 56 4.27 7.87 2.51
N ILE A 57 3.23 8.68 2.32
CA ILE A 57 3.29 10.15 2.33
C ILE A 57 2.31 10.76 3.34
N LEU A 58 2.74 11.84 3.97
CA LEU A 58 1.97 12.71 4.84
C LEU A 58 2.16 14.17 4.40
N SER A 59 1.08 14.94 4.29
CA SER A 59 1.15 16.39 4.07
C SER A 59 1.62 17.12 5.33
N THR A 60 2.44 18.13 5.16
CA THR A 60 2.84 19.07 6.23
C THR A 60 2.44 20.49 5.82
N GLU A 61 2.57 21.45 6.72
CA GLU A 61 2.33 22.87 6.41
C GLU A 61 3.23 23.35 5.26
N ASN A 62 4.52 23.00 5.31
CA ASN A 62 5.53 23.49 4.37
C ASN A 62 5.88 22.53 3.22
N GLY A 63 5.23 21.37 3.14
CA GLY A 63 5.46 20.42 2.05
C GLY A 63 4.95 19.02 2.37
N TRP A 64 5.84 18.03 2.29
CA TRP A 64 5.51 16.63 2.45
C TRP A 64 6.56 15.88 3.26
N LYS A 65 6.10 14.91 4.05
CA LYS A 65 6.95 13.96 4.76
C LYS A 65 6.68 12.58 4.16
N VAL A 66 7.72 11.93 3.67
CA VAL A 66 7.63 10.63 3.01
C VAL A 66 8.51 9.64 3.76
N ILE A 67 8.00 8.43 3.99
CA ILE A 67 8.82 7.28 4.39
C ILE A 67 8.93 6.33 3.21
N ILE A 68 10.08 5.68 3.07
CA ILE A 68 10.39 4.77 1.95
C ILE A 68 11.02 3.50 2.50
N ARG A 69 10.60 2.35 1.99
CA ARG A 69 11.25 1.07 2.27
C ARG A 69 12.52 0.96 1.44
N ILE A 70 13.63 0.68 2.10
CA ILE A 70 14.91 0.32 1.47
C ILE A 70 15.18 -1.16 1.76
N HIS A 71 15.50 -1.95 0.75
CA HIS A 71 15.67 -3.39 0.91
C HIS A 71 16.71 -3.98 -0.05
N ASN A 72 17.15 -5.21 0.23
CA ASN A 72 18.17 -5.93 -0.54
C ASN A 72 17.59 -7.03 -1.42
N THR A 73 16.42 -6.83 -2.05
CA THR A 73 15.81 -7.86 -2.90
C THR A 73 15.59 -7.39 -4.33
N THR A 74 15.61 -8.33 -5.27
CA THR A 74 15.19 -8.09 -6.65
C THR A 74 14.03 -8.99 -7.01
N ILE A 75 13.07 -8.43 -7.76
CA ILE A 75 11.97 -9.20 -8.37
C ILE A 75 12.26 -9.46 -9.86
N ASP A 76 11.84 -10.61 -10.38
CA ASP A 76 11.95 -10.88 -11.81
C ASP A 76 11.06 -9.95 -12.65
N LYS A 77 11.32 -9.87 -13.97
CA LYS A 77 10.59 -8.95 -14.88
C LYS A 77 9.07 -9.20 -14.95
N PHE A 78 8.61 -10.34 -14.44
CA PHE A 78 7.20 -10.72 -14.42
C PHE A 78 6.58 -10.64 -13.02
N GLY A 79 7.34 -10.21 -12.01
CA GLY A 79 6.85 -10.12 -10.64
C GLY A 79 6.65 -11.46 -9.94
N ARG A 80 7.34 -12.54 -10.35
CA ARG A 80 7.04 -13.89 -9.85
C ARG A 80 7.87 -14.25 -8.63
N ASN A 81 9.18 -14.09 -8.76
CA ASN A 81 10.19 -14.56 -7.81
C ASN A 81 10.97 -13.37 -7.27
N TRP A 82 11.25 -13.39 -5.96
CA TRP A 82 12.18 -12.49 -5.31
C TRP A 82 13.48 -13.21 -5.01
N THR A 83 14.59 -12.51 -5.15
CA THR A 83 15.91 -12.96 -4.75
C THR A 83 16.44 -12.00 -3.70
N VAL A 84 16.90 -12.54 -2.56
CA VAL A 84 17.56 -11.78 -1.51
C VAL A 84 19.06 -11.70 -1.83
N HIS A 85 19.63 -10.50 -1.72
CA HIS A 85 21.04 -10.25 -1.95
C HIS A 85 21.80 -10.19 -0.63
N GLY A 86 22.58 -11.22 -0.34
CA GLY A 86 23.29 -11.39 0.92
C GLY A 86 22.64 -12.44 1.83
N PRO A 87 23.20 -12.64 3.04
CA PRO A 87 22.81 -13.75 3.90
C PRO A 87 21.42 -13.59 4.54
N ASN A 88 20.95 -12.35 4.71
CA ASN A 88 19.71 -12.04 5.42
C ASN A 88 18.84 -11.09 4.59
N LEU A 89 17.52 -11.19 4.75
CA LEU A 89 16.59 -10.17 4.26
C LEU A 89 16.77 -8.90 5.09
N ILE A 90 16.90 -7.76 4.42
CA ILE A 90 17.08 -6.46 5.05
C ILE A 90 15.96 -5.55 4.56
N ASN A 91 15.26 -4.92 5.50
CA ASN A 91 14.32 -3.85 5.25
C ASN A 91 14.57 -2.69 6.22
N LYS A 92 14.71 -1.49 5.66
CA LYS A 92 14.96 -0.26 6.40
C LYS A 92 13.91 0.76 6.01
N ILE A 93 13.65 1.70 6.91
CA ILE A 93 12.82 2.87 6.63
C ILE A 93 13.74 4.07 6.47
N TRP A 94 13.60 4.78 5.36
CA TRP A 94 14.19 6.09 5.16
C TRP A 94 13.11 7.15 5.20
N LYS A 95 13.43 8.31 5.77
CA LYS A 95 12.55 9.47 5.77
C LYS A 95 13.08 10.52 4.81
N ILE A 96 12.20 11.09 4.01
CA ILE A 96 12.47 12.21 3.12
C ILE A 96 11.47 13.33 3.43
N ASN A 97 11.98 14.54 3.63
CA ASN A 97 11.17 15.74 3.67
C ASN A 97 11.27 16.44 2.32
N PHE A 98 10.12 16.84 1.80
CA PHE A 98 9.98 17.61 0.57
C PHE A 98 9.34 18.96 0.84
N ASP A 99 9.64 19.94 0.00
CA ASP A 99 8.85 21.17 -0.09
C ASP A 99 7.52 20.92 -0.85
N ASN A 100 6.75 21.99 -1.11
CA ASN A 100 5.47 21.91 -1.82
C ASN A 100 5.57 21.44 -3.29
N ASN A 101 6.76 21.48 -3.89
CA ASN A 101 7.05 21.15 -5.29
C ASN A 101 7.83 19.84 -5.43
N PHE A 102 7.94 19.05 -4.35
CA PHE A 102 8.70 17.81 -4.30
C PHE A 102 10.22 17.96 -4.49
N ALA A 103 10.78 19.14 -4.18
CA ALA A 103 12.23 19.26 -4.00
C ALA A 103 12.63 18.67 -2.64
N ILE A 104 13.66 17.81 -2.64
CA ILE A 104 14.17 17.17 -1.42
C ILE A 104 14.80 18.24 -0.52
N GLN A 105 14.29 18.36 0.70
CA GLN A 105 14.84 19.23 1.74
C GLN A 105 15.80 18.47 2.65
N SER A 106 15.52 17.19 2.92
CA SER A 106 16.40 16.32 3.71
C SER A 106 16.03 14.86 3.48
N SER A 107 17.01 13.95 3.52
CA SER A 107 16.78 12.51 3.51
C SER A 107 17.72 11.79 4.48
N PHE A 108 17.21 10.83 5.24
CA PHE A 108 18.04 10.01 6.14
C PHE A 108 17.39 8.67 6.47
N GLU A 109 18.24 7.70 6.81
CA GLU A 109 17.81 6.45 7.44
C GLU A 109 17.18 6.71 8.82
N VAL A 110 16.12 5.97 9.11
CA VAL A 110 15.47 5.98 10.42
C VAL A 110 15.96 4.77 11.22
N SER A 111 16.53 5.03 12.39
CA SER A 111 17.03 4.01 13.30
C SER A 111 15.90 3.52 14.22
N PRO A 112 15.65 2.21 14.32
CA PRO A 112 14.65 1.71 15.26
C PRO A 112 15.17 1.70 16.70
N GLU A 113 14.32 2.08 17.64
CA GLU A 113 14.55 1.90 19.07
C GLU A 113 13.72 0.71 19.55
N LEU A 114 14.39 -0.39 19.91
CA LEU A 114 13.80 -1.70 20.17
C LEU A 114 13.61 -1.99 21.67
N THR A 115 13.23 -0.99 22.46
CA THR A 115 13.19 -1.08 23.93
C THR A 115 12.26 -2.15 24.49
N ASN A 116 11.22 -2.56 23.75
CA ASN A 116 10.20 -3.52 24.22
C ASN A 116 9.80 -4.58 23.17
N ILE A 117 10.73 -4.99 22.31
CA ILE A 117 10.45 -5.99 21.27
C ILE A 117 11.61 -6.93 21.07
N SER A 118 11.30 -8.23 20.88
CA SER A 118 12.32 -9.22 20.55
C SER A 118 12.99 -8.87 19.22
N ALA A 119 14.32 -8.78 19.21
CA ALA A 119 15.11 -8.56 18.00
C ALA A 119 14.84 -9.64 16.94
N GLN A 120 14.46 -10.85 17.35
CA GLN A 120 14.09 -11.93 16.43
C GLN A 120 12.84 -11.57 15.61
N LEU A 121 11.83 -10.92 16.20
CA LEU A 121 10.60 -10.55 15.48
C LEU A 121 10.84 -9.50 14.39
N VAL A 122 11.85 -8.65 14.58
CA VAL A 122 12.20 -7.53 13.69
C VAL A 122 13.52 -7.74 12.95
N GLN A 123 14.01 -8.98 12.88
CA GLN A 123 15.32 -9.29 12.31
C GLN A 123 15.46 -8.82 10.86
N SER A 124 14.40 -8.97 10.06
CA SER A 124 14.38 -8.50 8.66
C SER A 124 14.07 -7.01 8.53
N GLY A 125 13.86 -6.30 9.63
CA GLY A 125 13.45 -4.90 9.69
C GLY A 125 12.01 -4.64 9.24
N PHE A 126 11.72 -3.40 8.80
CA PHE A 126 10.35 -2.90 8.63
C PHE A 126 9.99 -2.69 7.15
N GLU A 127 8.84 -3.23 6.76
CA GLU A 127 8.30 -3.22 5.42
C GLU A 127 7.04 -2.36 5.32
N ASP A 128 6.87 -1.75 4.15
CA ASP A 128 5.62 -1.14 3.67
C ASP A 128 4.91 -0.26 4.72
N GLY A 129 5.66 0.61 5.40
CA GLY A 129 5.13 1.46 6.46
C GLY A 129 4.09 2.46 5.95
N ARG A 130 3.01 2.66 6.72
CA ARG A 130 2.01 3.74 6.52
C ARG A 130 2.30 4.86 7.50
N ILE A 131 2.56 6.06 7.02
CA ILE A 131 2.79 7.24 7.86
C ILE A 131 1.48 7.98 8.12
N PHE A 132 1.24 8.37 9.37
CA PHE A 132 0.07 9.15 9.77
C PHE A 132 0.39 10.09 10.94
N LYS A 133 -0.48 11.07 11.20
CA LYS A 133 -0.31 12.08 12.25
C LYS A 133 -1.48 12.03 13.21
N HIS A 134 -1.20 11.98 14.51
CA HIS A 134 -2.18 12.13 15.59
C HIS A 134 -1.65 13.16 16.60
N GLY A 135 -2.43 14.21 16.85
CA GLY A 135 -1.95 15.39 17.57
C GLY A 135 -0.69 15.99 16.92
N ASN A 136 0.35 16.22 17.71
CA ASN A 136 1.66 16.70 17.24
C ASN A 136 2.62 15.57 16.82
N ASN A 137 2.22 14.31 17.03
CA ASN A 137 3.08 13.16 16.83
C ASN A 137 2.88 12.54 15.44
N THR A 138 3.96 11.99 14.91
CA THR A 138 3.96 11.24 13.64
C THR A 138 4.18 9.78 13.96
N TYR A 139 3.38 8.90 13.36
CA TYR A 139 3.43 7.47 13.58
C TYR A 139 3.67 6.73 12.26
N ILE A 140 4.22 5.52 12.38
CA ILE A 140 4.39 4.57 11.28
C ILE A 140 3.75 3.25 11.71
N LEU A 141 2.84 2.75 10.89
CA LEU A 141 2.34 1.37 11.00
C LEU A 141 2.97 0.53 9.88
N SER A 142 3.89 -0.36 10.23
CA SER A 142 4.67 -1.19 9.30
C SER A 142 4.45 -2.68 9.56
N THR A 143 4.91 -3.54 8.66
CA THR A 143 4.97 -4.99 8.91
C THR A 143 6.43 -5.43 8.95
N THR A 144 6.78 -6.38 9.81
CA THR A 144 8.06 -7.10 9.75
C THR A 144 7.78 -8.54 9.34
N CYS A 145 8.67 -9.13 8.54
CA CYS A 145 8.60 -10.53 8.17
C CYS A 145 9.74 -11.30 8.83
N ASN A 146 9.41 -12.27 9.68
CA ASN A 146 10.39 -13.24 10.13
C ASN A 146 10.30 -14.48 9.20
N LEU A 147 11.36 -14.72 8.42
CA LEU A 147 11.40 -15.81 7.44
C LEU A 147 11.54 -17.19 8.10
N GLU A 148 12.21 -17.28 9.25
CA GLU A 148 12.42 -18.52 9.99
C GLU A 148 11.11 -19.00 10.63
N LEU A 149 10.44 -18.08 11.34
CA LEU A 149 9.16 -18.31 12.02
C LEU A 149 7.98 -18.29 11.05
N LYS A 150 8.17 -17.77 9.82
CA LYS A 150 7.12 -17.58 8.80
C LYS A 150 5.93 -16.76 9.32
N VAL A 151 6.22 -15.76 10.13
CA VAL A 151 5.22 -14.83 10.68
C VAL A 151 5.45 -13.42 10.17
N ASN A 152 4.35 -12.74 9.87
CA ASN A 152 4.36 -11.29 9.74
C ASN A 152 3.76 -10.66 11.00
N THR A 153 4.36 -9.57 11.45
CA THR A 153 3.96 -8.85 12.66
C THR A 153 3.76 -7.38 12.30
N MET A 154 2.63 -6.80 12.69
CA MET A 154 2.42 -5.37 12.55
C MET A 154 3.15 -4.62 13.65
N ILE A 155 3.80 -3.51 13.30
CA ILE A 155 4.59 -2.68 14.21
C ILE A 155 4.07 -1.25 14.13
N LEU A 156 3.59 -0.75 15.26
CA LEU A 156 3.31 0.67 15.47
C LEU A 156 4.50 1.30 16.18
N GLY A 157 5.07 2.34 15.57
CA GLY A 157 6.07 3.17 16.21
C GLY A 157 5.87 4.65 15.94
N GLN A 158 6.43 5.46 16.82
CA GLN A 158 6.45 6.91 16.71
C GLN A 158 7.75 7.34 16.04
N LEU A 159 7.64 8.32 15.14
CA LEU A 159 8.74 8.87 14.37
C LEU A 159 9.21 10.19 15.00
N GLU A 160 10.35 10.15 15.68
CA GLU A 160 10.96 11.27 16.39
C GLU A 160 12.31 11.61 15.78
N GLY A 161 12.35 12.64 14.92
CA GLY A 161 13.57 12.98 14.19
C GLY A 161 14.04 11.82 13.30
N LYS A 162 15.14 11.16 13.69
CA LYS A 162 15.73 9.98 13.04
C LYS A 162 15.39 8.65 13.74
N ILE A 163 14.60 8.68 14.80
CA ILE A 163 14.29 7.51 15.62
C ILE A 163 12.88 7.01 15.30
N HIS A 164 12.75 5.69 15.10
CA HIS A 164 11.48 4.98 15.08
C HIS A 164 11.31 4.24 16.41
N LYS A 165 10.64 4.89 17.35
CA LYS A 165 10.40 4.36 18.69
C LYS A 165 9.26 3.36 18.63
N ILE A 166 9.57 2.08 18.84
CA ILE A 166 8.55 1.03 18.76
C ILE A 166 7.66 1.12 20.00
N ILE A 167 6.38 1.41 19.76
CA ILE A 167 5.38 1.54 20.83
C ILE A 167 4.71 0.18 21.05
N LYS A 168 4.38 -0.50 19.95
CA LYS A 168 3.60 -1.70 20.00
C LYS A 168 3.91 -2.61 18.83
N TYR A 169 3.90 -3.91 19.09
CA TYR A 169 3.85 -4.93 18.07
C TYR A 169 2.57 -5.74 18.22
N ILE A 170 2.10 -6.24 17.10
CA ILE A 170 0.84 -6.98 16.99
C ILE A 170 1.18 -8.23 16.21
N THR A 171 1.54 -9.26 16.95
CA THR A 171 1.78 -10.60 16.43
C THR A 171 0.47 -11.32 16.19
N ALA A 172 0.53 -12.42 15.45
CA ALA A 172 -0.56 -13.35 15.30
C ALA A 172 -1.04 -13.89 16.66
N ASN A 173 -2.00 -13.24 17.30
CA ASN A 173 -2.76 -13.80 18.42
C ASN A 173 -3.83 -14.77 17.87
N ASN A 174 -3.40 -15.88 17.26
CA ASN A 174 -4.27 -16.93 16.69
C ASN A 174 -5.24 -16.48 15.56
N LEU A 175 -5.07 -15.29 14.95
CA LEU A 175 -5.97 -14.78 13.90
C LEU A 175 -5.49 -15.13 12.47
N ASN A 176 -4.22 -14.87 12.14
CA ASN A 176 -3.61 -15.24 10.86
C ASN A 176 -2.07 -15.24 10.96
N SER A 177 -1.36 -16.10 10.23
CA SER A 177 0.12 -16.10 10.23
C SER A 177 0.73 -14.93 9.46
N THR A 178 -0.08 -14.19 8.70
CA THR A 178 0.36 -13.11 7.81
C THR A 178 -0.31 -11.79 8.13
N GLU A 179 0.15 -11.09 9.17
CA GLU A 179 -0.35 -9.75 9.51
C GLU A 179 0.31 -8.65 8.66
N LYS A 180 -0.47 -8.08 7.75
CA LYS A 180 -0.06 -7.01 6.84
C LYS A 180 -1.26 -6.22 6.35
N ASN A 181 -0.99 -5.09 5.70
CA ASN A 181 -2.01 -4.32 4.98
C ASN A 181 -3.13 -3.71 5.85
N TRP A 182 -2.88 -3.54 7.15
CA TRP A 182 -3.78 -2.79 8.01
C TRP A 182 -3.75 -1.30 7.63
N MET A 183 -4.92 -0.66 7.59
CA MET A 183 -5.03 0.76 7.20
C MET A 183 -5.26 1.63 8.44
N PRO A 184 -4.26 2.39 8.93
CA PRO A 184 -4.45 3.25 10.08
C PRO A 184 -5.37 4.44 9.74
N VAL A 185 -6.14 4.86 10.73
CA VAL A 185 -7.00 6.05 10.67
C VAL A 185 -6.96 6.78 12.00
N VAL A 186 -6.92 8.10 11.93
CA VAL A 186 -7.12 8.99 13.08
C VAL A 186 -8.53 9.55 12.98
N THR A 187 -9.29 9.43 14.05
CA THR A 187 -10.71 9.77 14.07
C THR A 187 -11.09 10.48 15.36
N THR A 188 -12.15 11.27 15.30
CA THR A 188 -12.76 11.94 16.46
C THR A 188 -14.17 11.43 16.74
N ASN A 189 -14.62 10.44 15.97
CA ASN A 189 -16.01 9.97 15.93
C ASN A 189 -16.19 8.59 16.56
N LEU A 190 -15.09 7.96 16.97
CA LEU A 190 -15.10 6.69 17.69
C LEU A 190 -14.61 6.92 19.12
N GLU A 191 -14.81 5.93 19.98
CA GLU A 191 -14.31 5.93 21.36
C GLU A 191 -12.77 5.95 21.45
N THR A 192 -12.09 5.63 20.34
CA THR A 192 -10.64 5.78 20.21
C THR A 192 -10.29 6.81 19.15
N GLU A 193 -9.19 7.52 19.38
CA GLU A 193 -8.66 8.49 18.42
C GLU A 193 -7.81 7.84 17.32
N MET A 194 -7.35 6.60 17.54
CA MET A 194 -6.58 5.84 16.57
C MET A 194 -7.14 4.43 16.39
N ALA A 195 -7.54 4.14 15.15
CA ALA A 195 -8.08 2.84 14.75
C ALA A 195 -7.36 2.29 13.52
N VAL A 196 -7.63 1.02 13.22
CA VAL A 196 -7.17 0.36 12.01
C VAL A 196 -8.30 -0.38 11.33
N ILE A 197 -8.39 -0.24 10.00
CA ILE A 197 -9.17 -1.18 9.19
C ILE A 197 -8.31 -2.42 9.00
N TYR A 198 -8.70 -3.51 9.65
CA TYR A 198 -8.00 -4.81 9.59
C TYR A 198 -8.39 -5.59 8.34
N SER A 199 -9.69 -5.65 8.04
CA SER A 199 -10.22 -6.28 6.83
C SER A 199 -11.35 -5.47 6.25
N LEU A 200 -11.51 -5.54 4.92
CA LEU A 200 -12.56 -4.84 4.17
C LEU A 200 -13.78 -5.73 3.87
N HIS A 201 -13.61 -7.05 3.97
CA HIS A 201 -14.64 -8.03 3.64
C HIS A 201 -14.47 -9.33 4.47
N PRO A 202 -15.23 -9.51 5.57
CA PRO A 202 -16.10 -8.50 6.19
C PRO A 202 -15.30 -7.31 6.71
N LEU A 203 -15.94 -6.15 6.84
CA LEU A 203 -15.32 -4.96 7.41
C LEU A 203 -15.03 -5.22 8.90
N LYS A 204 -13.77 -5.14 9.31
CA LYS A 204 -13.36 -5.27 10.71
C LYS A 204 -12.45 -4.11 11.10
N ILE A 205 -12.79 -3.48 12.21
CA ILE A 205 -12.10 -2.29 12.73
C ILE A 205 -11.66 -2.56 14.16
N PHE A 206 -10.40 -2.28 14.45
CA PHE A 206 -9.83 -2.41 15.79
C PHE A 206 -9.29 -1.08 16.29
N ASN A 207 -9.33 -0.92 17.60
CA ASN A 207 -8.55 0.10 18.29
C ASN A 207 -7.07 -0.27 18.17
N ILE A 208 -6.23 0.63 17.65
CA ILE A 208 -4.82 0.29 17.44
C ILE A 208 -4.07 0.10 18.77
N ASN A 209 -4.50 0.83 19.81
CA ASN A 209 -3.87 0.87 21.13
C ASN A 209 -4.27 -0.31 22.00
N THR A 210 -5.54 -0.76 21.96
CA THR A 210 -6.01 -1.88 22.79
C THR A 210 -6.15 -3.19 22.00
N LEU A 211 -6.28 -3.13 20.67
CA LEU A 211 -6.73 -4.22 19.79
C LEU A 211 -8.13 -4.73 20.11
N GLU A 212 -8.90 -3.97 20.88
CA GLU A 212 -10.31 -4.26 21.07
C GLU A 212 -11.04 -3.97 19.77
N PHE A 213 -12.03 -4.81 19.52
CA PHE A 213 -12.88 -4.71 18.36
C PHE A 213 -13.83 -3.53 18.52
N ILE A 214 -13.82 -2.61 17.55
CA ILE A 214 -14.69 -1.42 17.58
C ILE A 214 -15.98 -1.71 16.82
N HIS A 215 -15.85 -2.28 15.62
CA HIS A 215 -16.98 -2.42 14.69
C HIS A 215 -16.76 -3.57 13.70
N ALA A 216 -17.84 -4.32 13.43
CA ALA A 216 -18.00 -5.01 12.15
C ALA A 216 -19.38 -4.80 11.57
N ASN A 217 -19.41 -4.76 10.24
CA ASN A 217 -20.58 -5.19 9.52
C ASN A 217 -20.44 -6.70 9.33
N GLU A 218 -21.23 -7.48 10.07
CA GLU A 218 -21.20 -8.94 10.04
C GLU A 218 -21.56 -9.50 8.66
N TYR A 219 -22.31 -8.74 7.86
CA TYR A 219 -22.67 -9.09 6.49
C TYR A 219 -21.85 -8.29 5.47
N PRO A 220 -21.30 -8.95 4.44
CA PRO A 220 -20.62 -8.25 3.36
C PRO A 220 -21.63 -7.41 2.57
N ILE A 221 -21.67 -6.11 2.84
CA ILE A 221 -22.47 -5.17 2.05
C ILE A 221 -21.90 -5.07 0.62
N PHE A 222 -20.60 -5.38 0.44
CA PHE A 222 -19.88 -5.18 -0.82
C PHE A 222 -19.05 -6.41 -1.22
N ASN A 223 -19.68 -7.41 -1.85
CA ASN A 223 -18.97 -8.60 -2.38
C ASN A 223 -17.83 -8.24 -3.35
N GLU A 224 -17.89 -7.07 -4.00
CA GLU A 224 -16.80 -6.60 -4.88
C GLU A 224 -15.47 -6.34 -4.15
N LEU A 225 -15.50 -6.21 -2.82
CA LEU A 225 -14.31 -6.07 -1.97
C LEU A 225 -13.67 -7.41 -1.61
N GLU A 226 -14.25 -8.53 -2.03
CA GLU A 226 -13.63 -9.84 -1.82
C GLU A 226 -12.21 -9.86 -2.42
N ARG A 227 -11.24 -10.26 -1.58
CA ARG A 227 -9.81 -10.34 -1.89
C ARG A 227 -9.11 -8.99 -2.10
N PHE A 228 -9.78 -7.87 -1.84
CA PHE A 228 -9.08 -6.60 -1.64
C PHE A 228 -8.46 -6.58 -0.24
N SER A 229 -7.28 -5.96 -0.15
CA SER A 229 -6.57 -5.69 1.09
C SER A 229 -6.30 -4.20 1.19
N GLY A 230 -6.03 -3.73 2.41
CA GLY A 230 -5.67 -2.35 2.62
C GLY A 230 -4.37 -1.96 1.91
N SER A 231 -4.31 -0.73 1.41
CA SER A 231 -3.12 -0.18 0.78
C SER A 231 -2.61 1.01 1.57
N SER A 232 -3.18 2.20 1.38
CA SER A 232 -2.79 3.41 2.10
C SER A 232 -3.41 3.47 3.51
N GLN A 233 -2.95 4.43 4.31
CA GLN A 233 -3.74 4.96 5.42
C GLN A 233 -5.04 5.61 4.94
N LEU A 234 -5.99 5.82 5.86
CA LEU A 234 -7.15 6.68 5.63
C LEU A 234 -6.73 8.14 5.85
N VAL A 235 -7.21 9.03 5.00
CA VAL A 235 -7.06 10.48 5.18
C VAL A 235 -8.42 11.13 5.25
N GLN A 236 -8.54 12.19 6.05
CA GLN A 236 -9.77 12.98 6.16
C GLN A 236 -10.17 13.50 4.77
N TYR A 237 -11.43 13.28 4.41
CA TYR A 237 -11.98 13.71 3.14
C TYR A 237 -13.48 13.91 3.27
N GLU A 238 -13.98 15.08 2.89
CA GLU A 238 -15.38 15.48 3.15
C GLU A 238 -15.71 15.29 4.64
N ASP A 239 -16.89 14.73 4.95
CA ASP A 239 -17.36 14.38 6.29
C ASP A 239 -16.87 13.00 6.75
N GLY A 240 -15.87 12.41 6.09
CA GLY A 240 -15.38 11.08 6.42
C GLY A 240 -13.95 10.88 5.97
N TYR A 241 -13.70 9.75 5.29
CA TYR A 241 -12.33 9.37 4.93
C TYR A 241 -12.23 8.80 3.52
N LEU A 242 -11.05 8.97 2.94
CA LEU A 242 -10.67 8.37 1.67
C LEU A 242 -9.45 7.46 1.89
N ALA A 243 -9.43 6.31 1.23
CA ALA A 243 -8.26 5.43 1.18
C ALA A 243 -8.09 4.77 -0.19
N VAL A 244 -6.91 4.21 -0.42
CA VAL A 244 -6.63 3.31 -1.54
C VAL A 244 -6.53 1.88 -1.01
N ILE A 245 -7.15 0.95 -1.72
CA ILE A 245 -7.10 -0.49 -1.47
C ILE A 245 -6.54 -1.19 -2.70
N HIS A 246 -5.97 -2.38 -2.54
CA HIS A 246 -5.41 -3.14 -3.67
C HIS A 246 -5.89 -4.59 -3.69
N LYS A 247 -5.88 -5.19 -4.87
CA LYS A 247 -6.11 -6.62 -5.08
C LYS A 247 -4.99 -7.21 -5.92
N ARG A 248 -4.34 -8.23 -5.37
CA ARG A 248 -3.33 -9.03 -6.08
C ARG A 248 -4.03 -9.91 -7.12
N ASN A 249 -3.51 -9.88 -8.33
CA ASN A 249 -3.96 -10.70 -9.44
C ASN A 249 -2.76 -11.37 -10.12
N TYR A 250 -3.06 -12.35 -10.98
CA TYR A 250 -2.06 -13.10 -11.74
C TYR A 250 -2.35 -13.00 -13.23
N ALA A 251 -1.32 -12.70 -14.00
CA ALA A 251 -1.36 -12.78 -15.44
C ALA A 251 -1.30 -14.24 -15.90
N LYS A 252 -1.73 -14.50 -17.14
CA LYS A 252 -1.71 -15.87 -17.69
C LYS A 252 -0.34 -16.53 -17.70
N HIS A 253 0.73 -15.74 -17.77
CA HIS A 253 2.11 -16.22 -17.66
C HIS A 253 2.60 -16.36 -16.19
N GLY A 254 1.67 -16.33 -15.21
CA GLY A 254 1.95 -16.46 -13.78
C GLY A 254 2.49 -15.20 -13.09
N GLY A 255 2.68 -14.10 -13.83
CA GLY A 255 3.22 -12.86 -13.26
C GLY A 255 2.21 -12.11 -12.39
N LYS A 256 2.68 -11.45 -11.33
CA LYS A 256 1.80 -10.72 -10.40
C LYS A 256 1.53 -9.31 -10.92
N PHE A 257 0.32 -8.83 -10.64
CA PHE A 257 -0.02 -7.42 -10.79
C PHE A 257 -1.07 -7.01 -9.77
N TYR A 258 -1.16 -5.73 -9.50
CA TYR A 258 -2.14 -5.18 -8.56
C TYR A 258 -3.09 -4.23 -9.27
N ILE A 259 -4.37 -4.35 -8.94
CA ILE A 259 -5.38 -3.35 -9.28
C ILE A 259 -5.77 -2.62 -8.01
N HIS A 260 -6.15 -1.37 -8.14
CA HIS A 260 -6.45 -0.49 -7.03
C HIS A 260 -7.88 0.03 -7.12
N LYS A 261 -8.45 0.41 -5.98
CA LYS A 261 -9.70 1.16 -5.88
C LYS A 261 -9.52 2.26 -4.85
N PHE A 262 -10.23 3.36 -5.05
CA PHE A 262 -10.52 4.30 -3.97
C PHE A 262 -11.75 3.82 -3.21
N ILE A 263 -11.75 4.07 -1.91
CA ILE A 263 -12.89 3.78 -1.03
C ILE A 263 -13.18 5.00 -0.16
N LYS A 264 -14.44 5.42 -0.12
CA LYS A 264 -14.94 6.45 0.79
C LYS A 264 -15.58 5.79 2.01
N PHE A 265 -15.20 6.25 3.18
CA PHE A 265 -15.83 5.91 4.45
C PHE A 265 -16.57 7.12 5.02
N SER A 266 -17.63 6.91 5.80
CA SER A 266 -18.21 7.96 6.63
C SER A 266 -17.29 8.30 7.81
N LYS A 267 -17.61 9.37 8.55
CA LYS A 267 -17.01 9.67 9.86
C LYS A 267 -17.01 8.48 10.84
N ASP A 268 -18.05 7.64 10.78
CA ASP A 268 -18.20 6.44 11.63
C ASP A 268 -17.56 5.19 11.00
N LEU A 269 -16.64 5.38 10.06
CA LEU A 269 -15.90 4.34 9.33
C LEU A 269 -16.75 3.30 8.58
N GLN A 270 -17.98 3.64 8.21
CA GLN A 270 -18.80 2.81 7.33
C GLN A 270 -18.42 3.03 5.87
N ILE A 271 -18.34 1.96 5.08
CA ILE A 271 -18.06 2.08 3.64
C ILE A 271 -19.25 2.76 2.94
N LYS A 272 -19.01 3.89 2.28
CA LYS A 272 -20.04 4.69 1.58
C LYS A 272 -20.01 4.49 0.07
N LYS A 273 -18.82 4.48 -0.52
CA LYS A 273 -18.63 4.33 -1.97
C LYS A 273 -17.31 3.64 -2.28
N ILE A 274 -17.29 2.92 -3.40
CA ILE A 274 -16.12 2.24 -3.93
C ILE A 274 -15.97 2.68 -5.38
N SER A 275 -14.76 3.05 -5.80
CA SER A 275 -14.51 3.48 -7.17
C SER A 275 -14.42 2.29 -8.13
N LYS A 276 -14.40 2.59 -9.43
CA LYS A 276 -13.87 1.64 -10.43
C LYS A 276 -12.44 1.22 -10.11
N SER A 277 -12.09 0.00 -10.50
CA SER A 277 -10.72 -0.50 -10.41
C SER A 277 -9.80 0.22 -11.40
N PHE A 278 -8.56 0.52 -11.01
CA PHE A 278 -7.58 1.18 -11.86
C PHE A 278 -6.15 0.64 -11.65
N PHE A 279 -5.28 0.97 -12.61
CA PHE A 279 -3.82 0.91 -12.49
C PHE A 279 -3.28 2.33 -12.24
N LEU A 280 -2.15 2.47 -11.54
CA LEU A 280 -1.57 3.79 -11.27
C LEU A 280 -0.82 4.31 -12.49
N GLU A 281 0.23 3.57 -12.89
CA GLU A 281 1.12 3.97 -13.98
C GLU A 281 1.12 2.99 -15.15
N LYS A 282 1.16 1.68 -14.87
CA LYS A 282 1.32 0.63 -15.88
C LYS A 282 0.36 -0.53 -15.65
N ARG A 283 -0.30 -0.96 -16.73
CA ARG A 283 -1.12 -2.17 -16.72
C ARG A 283 -0.27 -3.40 -16.42
N GLN A 284 -0.85 -4.33 -15.67
CA GLN A 284 -0.23 -5.63 -15.36
C GLN A 284 1.16 -5.52 -14.71
N SER A 285 1.39 -4.44 -13.95
CA SER A 285 2.61 -4.24 -13.17
C SER A 285 2.35 -4.56 -11.70
N VAL A 286 3.40 -4.97 -11.00
CA VAL A 286 3.42 -4.89 -9.54
C VAL A 286 3.48 -3.42 -9.17
N GLU A 287 2.39 -2.87 -8.64
CA GLU A 287 2.32 -1.51 -8.13
C GLU A 287 1.64 -1.55 -6.76
N PHE A 288 2.14 -0.81 -5.79
CA PHE A 288 1.59 -0.80 -4.44
C PHE A 288 1.53 0.63 -3.89
N CYS A 289 0.31 1.13 -3.68
CA CYS A 289 0.08 2.46 -3.10
C CYS A 289 0.24 2.41 -1.57
N GLY A 290 1.41 2.79 -1.06
CA GLY A 290 1.73 2.76 0.37
C GLY A 290 1.22 3.97 1.16
N GLY A 291 0.84 5.06 0.47
CA GLY A 291 0.31 6.23 1.14
C GLY A 291 -0.44 7.19 0.24
N MET A 292 -1.17 8.09 0.89
CA MET A 292 -1.97 9.12 0.24
C MET A 292 -2.02 10.36 1.13
N ALA A 293 -1.92 11.54 0.52
CA ALA A 293 -2.07 12.80 1.24
C ALA A 293 -2.90 13.79 0.43
N ILE A 294 -3.71 14.60 1.11
CA ILE A 294 -4.54 15.65 0.51
C ILE A 294 -4.03 17.00 1.01
N LYS A 295 -3.76 17.93 0.09
CA LYS A 295 -3.35 19.30 0.41
C LYS A 295 -3.77 20.26 -0.71
N ASN A 296 -4.48 21.33 -0.37
CA ASN A 296 -4.89 22.38 -1.33
C ASN A 296 -5.60 21.83 -2.58
N HIS A 297 -6.60 20.95 -2.40
CA HIS A 297 -7.33 20.26 -3.48
C HIS A 297 -6.49 19.32 -4.38
N ARG A 298 -5.23 19.12 -4.02
CA ARG A 298 -4.35 18.12 -4.62
C ARG A 298 -4.39 16.86 -3.78
N ILE A 299 -4.37 15.72 -4.45
CA ILE A 299 -4.15 14.42 -3.83
C ILE A 299 -2.89 13.82 -4.42
N VAL A 300 -2.03 13.34 -3.53
CA VAL A 300 -0.74 12.75 -3.89
C VAL A 300 -0.77 11.30 -3.44
N LEU A 301 -0.62 10.39 -4.38
CA LEU A 301 -0.46 8.96 -4.12
C LEU A 301 1.03 8.62 -4.13
N SER A 302 1.52 7.98 -3.09
CA SER A 302 2.87 7.45 -3.04
C SER A 302 2.82 5.95 -3.27
N PHE A 303 3.55 5.46 -4.28
CA PHE A 303 3.47 4.07 -4.68
C PHE A 303 4.81 3.47 -5.10
N GLY A 304 4.95 2.17 -4.86
CA GLY A 304 6.05 1.37 -5.37
C GLY A 304 5.74 0.80 -6.74
N SER A 305 6.76 0.59 -7.56
CA SER A 305 6.65 -0.13 -8.84
C SER A 305 7.71 -1.24 -8.91
N MET A 306 7.24 -2.47 -9.13
CA MET A 306 8.03 -3.69 -9.23
C MET A 306 8.96 -3.92 -8.03
N ASP A 307 8.56 -3.48 -6.83
CA ASP A 307 9.40 -3.47 -5.62
C ASP A 307 10.82 -2.93 -5.89
N LYS A 308 10.93 -1.95 -6.81
CA LYS A 308 12.23 -1.44 -7.30
C LYS A 308 12.31 0.07 -7.45
N LYS A 309 11.15 0.73 -7.46
CA LYS A 309 11.04 2.18 -7.56
C LYS A 309 10.02 2.67 -6.56
N ALA A 310 10.26 3.84 -6.00
CA ALA A 310 9.29 4.61 -5.23
C ALA A 310 8.92 5.84 -6.05
N LYS A 311 7.64 6.15 -6.10
CA LYS A 311 7.07 7.14 -7.01
C LYS A 311 5.97 7.94 -6.33
N LEU A 312 5.74 9.15 -6.82
CA LEU A 312 4.57 9.95 -6.50
C LEU A 312 3.74 10.18 -7.78
N LEU A 313 2.42 10.12 -7.61
CA LEU A 313 1.43 10.48 -8.63
C LEU A 313 0.53 11.57 -8.04
N GLU A 314 0.58 12.76 -8.60
CA GLU A 314 -0.28 13.88 -8.20
C GLU A 314 -1.51 13.96 -9.11
N MET A 315 -2.68 14.16 -8.51
CA MET A 315 -3.92 14.41 -9.23
C MET A 315 -4.81 15.41 -8.48
N LYS A 316 -5.86 15.90 -9.15
CA LYS A 316 -6.88 16.77 -8.55
C LYS A 316 -7.97 15.93 -7.88
N LEU A 317 -8.55 16.41 -6.78
CA LEU A 317 -9.70 15.75 -6.14
C LEU A 317 -10.85 15.46 -7.12
N ALA A 318 -11.17 16.40 -8.02
CA ALA A 318 -12.19 16.20 -9.03
C ALA A 318 -11.91 15.01 -9.99
N GLN A 319 -10.65 14.62 -10.19
CA GLN A 319 -10.30 13.43 -10.99
C GLN A 319 -10.55 12.14 -10.21
N VAL A 320 -10.40 12.15 -8.89
CA VAL A 320 -10.80 11.03 -8.02
C VAL A 320 -12.31 10.85 -8.05
N GLU A 321 -13.07 11.95 -7.95
CA GLU A 321 -14.54 11.90 -7.99
C GLU A 321 -15.08 11.28 -9.30
N LYS A 322 -14.41 11.51 -10.44
CA LYS A 322 -14.78 10.88 -11.71
C LYS A 322 -14.76 9.34 -11.62
N LEU A 323 -13.82 8.76 -10.88
CA LEU A 323 -13.71 7.29 -10.74
C LEU A 323 -14.86 6.67 -9.91
N PHE A 324 -15.58 7.48 -9.13
CA PHE A 324 -16.77 7.05 -8.39
C PHE A 324 -18.06 7.20 -9.20
N ASN A 325 -18.07 8.06 -10.22
CA ASN A 325 -19.29 8.41 -10.97
C ASN A 325 -19.40 7.71 -12.33
N GLU A 326 -18.28 7.24 -12.89
CA GLU A 326 -18.29 6.45 -14.11
C GLU A 326 -18.87 5.06 -13.82
N LYS A 327 -20.01 4.70 -14.46
CA LYS A 327 -20.62 3.36 -14.39
C LYS A 327 -19.93 2.35 -15.29
#